data_AF-A0A7C7RYN7-F1
#
_entry.id   AF-A0A7C7RYN7-F1
#
_cell.length_a   1.000
_cell.length_b   1.000
_cell.length_c   1.000
_cell.angle_alpha   90.00
_cell.angle_beta   90.00
_cell.angle_gamma   90.00
#
_symmetry.space_group_name_H-M   'P 1'
#
loop_
_entity.id
_entity.type
_entity.pdbx_description
1 polymer ?
#
loop_
_entity_poly.entity_id
_entity_poly.type
_entity_poly.pdbx_seq_one_letter_code
_entity_poly.pdbx_strand_id
1 'polypeptide(L)' 'IAGLGEGPKRVVQPEFNKAGDEVWFSVWNGKDQESALVVLDDNTLETKMVVKDKRLVTPTGKFNIYNTMHDVY' A
#
# COMPACT_ATOMS: atom_id res chain seq x y z
N ILE A 1 -11.74 3.47 3.18
CA ILE A 1 -10.75 3.92 2.17
C ILE A 1 -9.95 5.11 2.73
N ALA A 2 -8.73 4.86 3.21
CA ALA A 2 -7.59 5.73 3.63
C ALA A 2 -7.77 7.10 4.32
N GLY A 3 -8.94 7.76 4.28
CA GLY A 3 -9.19 9.05 4.94
C GLY A 3 -8.16 10.13 4.59
N LEU A 4 -7.76 10.22 3.32
CA LEU A 4 -6.81 11.23 2.83
C LEU A 4 -7.58 12.50 2.38
N GLY A 5 -6.99 13.68 2.57
CA GLY A 5 -7.54 14.98 2.12
C GLY A 5 -7.61 15.14 0.60
N GLU A 6 -7.73 16.36 0.07
CA GLU A 6 -7.83 16.60 -1.38
C GLU A 6 -6.52 16.26 -2.13
N GLY A 7 -6.65 15.73 -3.36
CA GLY A 7 -5.54 15.34 -4.23
C GLY A 7 -5.91 14.18 -5.17
N PRO A 8 -5.16 13.97 -6.28
CA PRO A 8 -5.37 12.85 -7.18
C PRO A 8 -4.90 11.55 -6.50
N LYS A 9 -5.79 10.94 -5.71
CA LYS A 9 -5.57 9.69 -4.99
C LYS A 9 -5.48 8.54 -5.99
N ARG A 10 -4.27 8.15 -6.36
CA ARG A 10 -4.04 7.01 -7.24
C ARG A 10 -3.66 5.80 -6.41
N VAL A 11 -4.40 4.71 -6.59
CA VAL A 11 -4.06 3.42 -6.00
C VAL A 11 -3.15 2.70 -6.98
N VAL A 12 -1.98 2.26 -6.54
CA VAL A 12 -0.99 1.62 -7.42
C VAL A 12 -0.32 0.41 -6.76
N GLN A 13 -0.04 -0.58 -7.60
CA GLN A 13 0.75 -1.79 -7.35
C GLN A 13 0.32 -2.57 -6.10
N PRO A 14 -0.61 -3.55 -6.21
CA PRO A 14 -0.79 -4.54 -5.16
C PRO A 14 0.51 -5.33 -4.95
N GLU A 15 0.86 -5.58 -3.70
CA GLU A 15 2.01 -6.41 -3.30
C GLU A 15 1.62 -7.27 -2.10
N PHE A 16 1.79 -8.58 -2.19
CA PHE A 16 1.47 -9.49 -1.09
C PHE A 16 2.54 -9.48 0.01
N ASN A 17 2.14 -9.81 1.24
CA ASN A 17 3.09 -10.19 2.29
C ASN A 17 3.64 -11.61 2.02
N LYS A 18 4.53 -12.10 2.90
CA LYS A 18 5.14 -13.44 2.74
C LYS A 18 4.13 -14.57 2.92
N ALA A 19 3.11 -14.39 3.76
CA ALA A 19 2.12 -15.41 4.06
C ALA A 19 1.05 -15.52 2.97
N GLY A 20 0.90 -14.51 2.12
CA GLY A 20 -0.11 -14.43 1.07
C GLY A 20 -1.51 -14.09 1.60
N ASP A 21 -1.64 -13.64 2.85
CA ASP A 21 -2.93 -13.34 3.50
C ASP A 21 -3.21 -11.83 3.61
N GLU A 22 -2.24 -11.00 3.22
CA GLU A 22 -2.39 -9.54 3.18
C GLU A 22 -1.87 -8.98 1.86
N VAL A 23 -2.62 -8.04 1.29
CA VAL A 23 -2.23 -7.29 0.10
C VAL A 23 -2.08 -5.80 0.42
N TRP A 24 -0.97 -5.24 -0.02
CA TRP A 24 -0.55 -3.87 0.27
C TRP A 24 -0.69 -2.99 -0.96
N PHE A 25 -1.35 -1.84 -0.80
CA PHE A 25 -1.55 -0.84 -1.84
C PHE A 25 -0.88 0.46 -1.49
N SER A 26 -0.21 1.08 -2.46
CA SER A 26 0.22 2.46 -2.33
C SER A 26 -0.92 3.38 -2.72
N VAL A 27 -1.36 4.25 -1.81
CA VAL A 27 -2.24 5.37 -2.11
C VAL A 27 -1.36 6.60 -2.31
N TRP A 28 -1.04 6.83 -3.58
CA TRP A 28 -0.11 7.84 -4.04
C TRP A 28 -0.83 9.19 -4.26
N ASN A 29 -0.22 10.24 -3.74
CA ASN A 29 -0.59 11.64 -3.91
C ASN A 29 0.66 12.48 -4.27
N GLY A 30 0.48 13.77 -4.57
CA GLY A 30 1.60 14.69 -4.84
C GLY A 30 2.58 14.82 -3.66
N LYS A 31 3.80 15.32 -3.93
CA LYS A 31 4.88 15.45 -2.92
C LYS A 31 4.47 16.18 -1.64
N ASP A 32 3.66 17.23 -1.78
CA ASP A 32 3.24 18.07 -0.66
C ASP A 32 1.87 17.64 -0.06
N GLN A 33 1.34 16.49 -0.50
CA GLN A 33 0.06 15.95 -0.09
C GLN A 33 0.22 14.65 0.70
N GLU A 34 -0.68 14.39 1.64
CA GLU A 34 -0.64 13.17 2.45
C GLU A 34 -0.86 11.93 1.56
N SER A 35 0.06 10.97 1.69
CA SER A 35 -0.01 9.64 1.07
C SER A 35 -0.18 8.57 2.15
N ALA A 36 -0.55 7.35 1.75
CA ALA A 36 -0.69 6.23 2.68
C ALA A 36 -0.32 4.90 2.02
N LEU A 37 0.00 3.91 2.84
CA LEU A 37 -0.13 2.51 2.45
C LEU A 37 -1.40 1.93 3.06
N VAL A 38 -2.16 1.18 2.29
CA VAL A 38 -3.36 0.49 2.76
C VAL A 38 -3.11 -1.00 2.68
N VAL A 39 -3.32 -1.69 3.79
CA VAL A 39 -3.24 -3.15 3.89
C VAL A 39 -4.65 -3.69 3.96
N LEU A 40 -4.99 -4.60 3.05
CA LEU A 40 -6.23 -5.37 3.09
C LEU A 40 -5.96 -6.78 3.58
N ASP A 41 -6.93 -7.36 4.28
CA ASP A 41 -7.01 -8.80 4.50
C ASP A 41 -7.49 -9.45 3.20
N ASP A 42 -6.73 -10.40 2.65
CA ASP A 42 -7.03 -11.00 1.35
C ASP A 42 -8.28 -11.91 1.40
N ASN A 43 -8.55 -12.54 2.55
CA ASN A 43 -9.67 -13.46 2.70
C ASN A 43 -11.00 -12.71 2.80
N THR A 44 -11.01 -11.58 3.53
CA THR A 44 -12.24 -10.81 3.78
C THR A 44 -12.41 -9.62 2.85
N LEU A 45 -11.35 -9.18 2.16
CA LEU A 45 -11.29 -7.96 1.36
C LEU A 45 -11.53 -6.67 2.18
N GLU A 46 -11.39 -6.75 3.50
CA GLU A 46 -11.58 -5.62 4.41
C GLU A 46 -10.27 -4.88 4.68
N THR A 47 -10.39 -3.60 5.06
CA THR A 47 -9.22 -2.80 5.43
C THR A 47 -8.68 -3.25 6.79
N LYS A 48 -7.47 -3.82 6.78
CA LYS A 48 -6.78 -4.26 7.99
C LYS A 48 -6.00 -3.14 8.65
N MET A 49 -5.27 -2.36 7.86
CA MET A 49 -4.43 -1.28 8.36
C MET A 49 -4.28 -0.15 7.35
N VAL A 50 -4.11 1.07 7.84
CA VAL A 50 -3.67 2.23 7.05
C VAL A 50 -2.41 2.79 7.68
N VAL A 51 -1.30 2.74 6.95
CA VAL A 51 0.00 3.27 7.37
C VAL A 51 0.12 4.70 6.85
N LYS A 52 0.26 5.64 7.77
CA LYS A 52 0.55 7.05 7.50
C LYS A 52 1.78 7.47 8.31
N ASP A 53 2.71 8.18 7.67
CA ASP A 53 3.89 8.73 8.32
C ASP A 53 4.33 9.98 7.56
N LYS A 54 4.86 11.00 8.25
CA LYS A 54 5.36 12.23 7.63
C LYS A 54 6.52 11.97 6.65
N ARG A 55 7.24 10.86 6.82
CA ARG A 55 8.32 10.40 5.94
C ARG A 55 7.80 9.69 4.69
N LEU A 56 6.53 9.28 4.68
CA LEU A 56 5.92 8.53 3.59
C LEU A 56 5.47 9.47 2.46
N VAL A 57 6.46 10.04 1.76
CA VAL A 57 6.25 10.96 0.63
C VAL A 57 6.22 10.14 -0.67
N THR A 58 5.14 10.30 -1.45
CA THR A 58 5.00 9.69 -2.79
C THR A 58 5.35 8.18 -2.84
N PRO A 59 4.75 7.31 -2.02
CA PRO A 59 5.01 5.88 -2.07
C PRO A 59 4.50 5.29 -3.38
N THR A 60 5.36 4.54 -4.08
CA THR A 60 5.03 3.90 -5.37
C THR A 60 5.26 2.39 -5.27
N GLY A 61 6.44 1.91 -5.66
CA GLY A 61 6.82 0.50 -5.64
C GLY A 61 7.06 -0.02 -4.21
N LYS A 62 6.56 -1.22 -3.95
CA LYS A 62 6.73 -1.99 -2.72
C LYS A 62 7.16 -3.40 -3.14
N PHE A 63 8.17 -3.94 -2.46
CA PHE A 63 8.74 -5.23 -2.81
C PHE A 63 8.86 -6.05 -1.53
N ASN A 64 8.05 -7.09 -1.42
CA ASN A 64 8.21 -8.06 -0.36
C ASN A 64 9.48 -8.88 -0.62
N ILE A 65 10.33 -8.96 0.40
CA ILE A 65 11.66 -9.58 0.27
C ILE A 65 11.55 -11.03 -0.22
N TYR A 66 10.66 -11.83 0.37
CA TYR A 66 10.52 -13.24 0.01
C TYR A 66 9.94 -13.38 -1.40
N ASN A 67 8.85 -12.67 -1.68
CA ASN A 67 8.16 -12.77 -2.97
C ASN A 67 9.06 -12.31 -4.12
N THR A 68 9.80 -11.21 -3.93
CA THR A 68 10.76 -10.72 -4.94
C THR A 68 11.96 -11.64 -5.11
N MET A 69 12.49 -12.23 -4.03
CA MET A 69 13.64 -13.14 -4.12
C MET A 69 13.30 -14.47 -4.79
N HIS A 70 12.04 -14.90 -4.72
CA HIS A 70 11.55 -16.18 -5.24
C HIS A 70 10.62 -16.05 -6.45
N ASP A 71 10.50 -14.85 -7.04
CA ASP A 71 9.63 -14.56 -8.18
C ASP A 71 8.16 -15.02 -7.97
N VAL A 72 7.61 -14.79 -6.78
CA VAL A 72 6.22 -15.06 -6.42
C VAL A 72 5.39 -13.79 -6.62
N TYR A 73 4.30 -13.85 -7.40
CA TYR A 73 3.45 -12.71 -7.76
C TYR A 73 1.97 -13.07 -7.82
#